data_AF-A0A8S3KIJ0-F1
#
_entry.id   AF-A0A8S3KIJ0-F1
#
_cell.length_a   1.000
_cell.length_b   1.000
_cell.length_c   1.000
_cell.angle_alpha   90.00
_cell.angle_beta   90.00
_cell.angle_gamma   90.00
#
_symmetry.space_group_name_H-M   'P 1'
#
loop_
_entity.id
_entity.type
_entity.pdbx_description
1 polymer ?
#
loop_
_entity_poly.entity_id
_entity_poly.type
_entity_poly.pdbx_seq_one_letter_code
_entity_poly.pdbx_strand_id
1 'polypeptide(L)' 'MRAWTWTQWTYHIPFDDLPSKPFDIICRATDTNANSQPESPVGIWNVLGHMNNAWHKITLQ' A
#
# COMPACT_ATOMS: atom_id res chain seq x y z
N MET A 1 -17.44 8.14 -14.05
CA MET A 1 -18.02 8.41 -12.71
C MET A 1 -17.07 9.36 -11.98
N ARG A 2 -17.56 10.19 -11.06
CA ARG A 2 -16.71 11.10 -10.27
C ARG A 2 -16.55 10.50 -8.87
N ALA A 3 -15.31 10.25 -8.43
CA ALA A 3 -14.97 9.70 -7.12
C ALA A 3 -13.94 10.61 -6.44
N TRP A 4 -14.42 11.66 -5.78
CA TRP A 4 -13.58 12.70 -5.16
C TRP A 4 -13.14 12.36 -3.73
N THR A 5 -13.74 11.34 -3.14
CA THR A 5 -13.47 10.90 -1.76
C THR A 5 -12.62 9.63 -1.77
N TRP A 6 -11.96 9.36 -0.64
CA TRP A 6 -11.27 8.10 -0.43
C TRP A 6 -12.23 6.89 -0.49
N THR A 7 -11.66 5.71 -0.69
CA THR A 7 -12.35 4.43 -0.49
C THR A 7 -11.75 3.77 0.73
N GLN A 8 -12.54 3.61 1.79
CA GLN A 8 -12.15 2.79 2.94
C GLN A 8 -12.23 1.32 2.52
N TRP A 9 -11.22 0.55 2.89
CA TRP A 9 -11.17 -0.88 2.63
C TRP A 9 -10.78 -1.63 3.90
N THR A 10 -11.18 -2.89 3.98
CA THR A 10 -10.85 -3.79 5.08
C THR A 10 -10.73 -5.18 4.50
N TYR A 11 -9.72 -5.93 4.96
CA TYR A 11 -9.52 -7.31 4.60
C TYR A 11 -9.27 -8.13 5.87
N HIS A 12 -10.01 -9.22 6.02
CA HIS A 12 -9.89 -10.12 7.17
C HIS A 12 -9.12 -11.37 6.74
N ILE A 13 -8.01 -11.64 7.42
CA ILE A 13 -7.19 -12.82 7.20
C ILE A 13 -7.41 -13.76 8.40
N PRO A 14 -7.78 -15.03 8.18
CA PRO A 14 -7.83 -16.02 9.24
C PRO A 14 -6.46 -16.14 9.93
N PHE A 15 -6.44 -16.25 11.26
CA PHE A 15 -5.19 -16.36 12.02
C PHE A 15 -4.35 -17.58 11.62
N ASP A 16 -5.00 -18.67 11.23
CA ASP A 16 -4.33 -19.91 10.80
C ASP A 16 -3.54 -19.73 9.48
N ASP A 17 -3.85 -18.70 8.69
CA ASP A 17 -3.16 -18.36 7.45
C ASP A 17 -1.97 -17.40 7.69
N LEU A 18 -1.80 -16.90 8.91
CA LEU A 18 -0.72 -15.98 9.23
C LEU A 18 0.61 -16.73 9.42
N PRO A 19 1.72 -16.19 8.90
CA PRO A 19 3.05 -16.73 9.18
C PRO A 19 3.34 -16.75 10.69
N SER A 20 3.97 -17.84 11.16
CA SER A 20 4.43 -17.98 12.54
C SER A 20 5.69 -17.15 12.86
N LYS A 21 6.20 -16.40 11.89
CA LYS A 21 7.38 -15.54 11.98
C LYS A 21 6.99 -14.12 11.57
N PRO A 22 7.75 -13.09 11.98
CA PRO A 22 7.52 -11.74 11.52
C PRO A 22 7.36 -11.65 10.01
N PHE A 23 6.36 -10.91 9.56
CA PHE A 23 6.02 -10.78 8.15
C PHE A 23 5.54 -9.37 7.82
N ASP A 24 5.60 -9.03 6.55
CA ASP A 24 5.20 -7.73 6.04
C ASP A 24 3.76 -7.78 5.50
N ILE A 25 2.96 -6.80 5.89
CA ILE A 25 1.69 -6.46 5.25
C ILE A 25 1.93 -5.27 4.35
N ILE A 26 1.55 -5.40 3.09
CA ILE A 26 1.73 -4.38 2.06
C ILE A 26 0.36 -4.00 1.49
N CYS A 27 0.13 -2.70 1.29
CA CYS A 27 -1.05 -2.19 0.60
C CYS A 27 -0.68 -1.43 -0.67
N ARG A 28 -1.46 -1.67 -1.74
CA ARG A 28 -1.40 -0.99 -3.04
C ARG A 28 -2.81 -0.82 -3.61
N ALA A 29 -3.05 0.30 -4.27
CA ALA A 29 -4.29 0.56 -5.00
C ALA A 29 -4.07 0.65 -6.53
N THR A 30 -5.16 0.59 -7.28
CA THR A 30 -5.22 0.89 -8.72
C THR A 30 -6.49 1.67 -9.02
N ASP A 31 -6.42 2.66 -9.90
CA ASP A 31 -7.58 3.47 -10.29
C ASP A 31 -8.23 2.97 -11.60
N THR A 32 -9.29 3.65 -12.05
CA THR A 32 -10.01 3.31 -13.28
C THR A 32 -9.19 3.49 -14.56
N ASN A 33 -8.07 4.22 -14.49
CA ASN A 33 -7.15 4.45 -15.59
C ASN A 33 -5.92 3.52 -15.52
N ALA A 34 -5.97 2.51 -14.65
CA ALA A 34 -4.89 1.58 -14.40
C ALA A 34 -3.60 2.22 -13.85
N ASN A 35 -3.66 3.44 -13.27
CA ASN A 35 -2.53 3.98 -12.54
C ASN A 35 -2.29 3.17 -11.27
N SER A 36 -1.03 3.01 -10.91
CA SER A 36 -0.60 2.27 -9.72
C SER A 36 0.52 3.01 -8.99
N GLN A 37 0.82 2.52 -7.80
CA GLN A 37 1.90 2.99 -6.93
C GLN A 37 3.19 2.21 -7.19
N PRO A 38 4.38 2.83 -7.05
CA PRO A 38 5.67 2.14 -7.14
C PRO A 38 5.94 1.26 -5.91
N GLU A 39 6.73 0.20 -6.09
CA GLU A 39 7.06 -0.76 -5.03
C GLU A 39 7.91 -0.18 -3.90
N SER A 40 8.75 0.80 -4.23
CA SER A 40 9.77 1.33 -3.33
C SER A 40 9.87 2.84 -3.46
N PRO A 41 10.10 3.56 -2.34
CA PRO A 41 10.30 5.00 -2.36
C PRO A 41 11.63 5.42 -3.02
N VAL A 42 12.57 4.49 -3.21
CA VAL A 42 13.91 4.77 -3.75
C VAL A 42 13.84 5.44 -5.13
N GLY A 43 12.96 4.97 -6.01
CA GLY A 43 12.82 5.51 -7.37
C GLY A 43 12.07 6.85 -7.46
N ILE A 44 11.40 7.27 -6.40
CA ILE A 44 10.58 8.50 -6.36
C ILE A 44 11.08 9.51 -5.31
N TRP A 45 12.25 9.25 -4.73
CA TRP A 45 12.82 10.12 -3.71
C TRP A 45 13.13 11.51 -4.29
N ASN A 46 12.85 12.54 -3.50
CA ASN A 46 13.25 13.90 -3.80
C ASN A 46 13.53 14.65 -2.48
N VAL A 47 14.37 15.68 -2.57
CA VAL A 47 14.83 16.48 -1.41
C VAL A 47 13.68 17.07 -0.60
N LEU A 48 12.54 17.37 -1.25
CA LEU A 48 11.38 17.97 -0.61
C LEU A 48 10.40 16.93 -0.03
N GLY A 49 10.59 15.64 -0.32
CA GLY A 49 9.70 14.57 0.13
C GLY A 49 8.30 14.58 -0.52
N HIS A 50 8.11 15.28 -1.64
CA HIS A 50 6.81 15.36 -2.32
C HIS A 50 6.46 14.07 -3.06
N MET A 51 5.16 13.84 -3.28
CA MET A 51 4.64 12.74 -4.10
C MET A 51 5.12 11.34 -3.68
N ASN A 52 5.43 11.13 -2.39
CA ASN A 52 5.71 9.79 -1.91
C ASN A 52 4.40 8.98 -1.85
N ASN A 53 4.17 8.17 -2.88
CA ASN A 53 3.02 7.28 -2.98
C ASN A 53 3.44 5.82 -3.14
N ALA A 54 4.66 5.45 -2.71
CA ALA A 54 5.12 4.06 -2.75
C ALA A 54 4.23 3.15 -1.88
N TRP A 55 4.33 1.83 -2.06
CA TRP A 55 3.54 0.88 -1.27
C TRP A 55 3.80 1.07 0.22
N HIS A 56 2.72 1.19 0.99
CA HIS A 56 2.83 1.25 2.44
C HIS A 56 3.07 -0.17 2.97
N LYS A 57 4.09 -0.32 3.82
CA LYS A 57 4.51 -1.59 4.41
C LYS A 57 4.49 -1.48 5.93
N ILE A 58 3.88 -2.46 6.60
CA ILE A 58 3.90 -2.63 8.05
C ILE A 58 4.45 -4.02 8.34
N THR A 59 5.45 -4.12 9.22
CA THR A 59 5.96 -5.41 9.70
C THR A 59 5.25 -5.77 11.00
N LEU A 60 4.60 -6.93 11.02
CA LEU A 60 4.04 -7.51 12.24
C LEU A 60 5.05 -8.46 12.88
N GLN A 61 5.10 -8.46 14.22
CA GLN A 61 6.00 -9.27 15.03
C GLN A 61 5.35 -10.58 15.44
#